data_AF-A0A9J6DZF1-F1
#
_entry.id   AF-A0A9J6DZF1-F1
#
_cell.length_a   1.000
_cell.length_b   1.000
_cell.length_c   1.000
_cell.angle_alpha   90.00
_cell.angle_beta   90.00
_cell.angle_gamma   90.00
#
_symmetry.space_group_name_H-M   'P 1'
#
loop_
_entity.id
_entity.type
_entity.pdbx_description
1 polymer ?
#
loop_
_entity_poly.entity_id
_entity_poly.type
_entity_poly.pdbx_seq_one_letter_code
_entity_poly.pdbx_strand_id
1 'polypeptide(L)'
;MYETSYVDDRTGRTVTAPLPSSRIRPGAVPSKFPACPSYFSKESTSRESPDSKRKRFEAEALQAAIAESAETSLREEEADRIACIRDLACRLRNRDSTFWHIIENKERLVIVHIVEDEAPWIKYSLVVKADMGTTFHFMKKPTTTLGPDLCVPATAESKRAVMEFLDGVQAWDSNTDSPSKEHTEDIIEAICFLLSALPLGEEDNAGAIRFLTEQLRLLSKNKTRRRYSPEFTLFCCLLYTISPHAYKYMRS
;
A
#
# COMPACT_ATOMS: atom_id res chain seq x y z
N MET A 1 -58.39 8.57 23.86
CA MET A 1 -59.81 8.98 23.92
C MET A 1 -59.94 10.12 22.93
N TYR A 2 -60.86 10.04 21.96
CA TYR A 2 -61.06 11.15 21.02
C TYR A 2 -62.03 12.13 21.65
N GLU A 3 -61.76 13.43 21.60
CA GLU A 3 -62.63 14.45 22.20
C GLU A 3 -63.04 15.45 21.12
N THR A 4 -64.25 15.99 21.24
CA THR A 4 -64.71 17.12 20.43
C THR A 4 -64.89 18.32 21.34
N SER A 5 -64.32 19.45 20.95
CA SER A 5 -64.47 20.74 21.63
C SER A 5 -65.38 21.65 20.81
N TYR A 6 -66.28 22.36 21.48
CA TYR A 6 -67.07 23.45 20.91
C TYR A 6 -66.96 24.67 21.82
N VAL A 7 -66.71 25.85 21.24
CA VAL A 7 -66.64 27.12 21.98
C VAL A 7 -67.97 27.84 21.81
N ASP A 8 -68.62 28.19 22.92
CA ASP A 8 -69.84 29.00 22.90
C ASP A 8 -69.48 30.49 22.79
N ASP A 9 -69.81 31.10 21.65
CA ASP A 9 -69.42 32.47 21.28
C ASP A 9 -70.02 33.55 22.21
N ARG A 10 -71.12 33.27 22.94
CA ARG A 10 -71.72 34.25 23.88
C ARG A 10 -71.12 34.22 25.28
N THR A 11 -70.60 33.08 25.73
CA THR A 11 -70.11 32.90 27.10
C THR A 11 -68.60 32.67 27.17
N GLY A 12 -67.93 32.47 26.03
CA GLY A 12 -66.49 32.25 25.92
C GLY A 12 -66.01 30.92 26.52
N ARG A 13 -66.93 30.05 26.95
CA ARG A 13 -66.59 28.75 27.54
C ARG A 13 -66.43 27.70 26.45
N THR A 14 -65.36 26.92 26.56
CA THR A 14 -65.13 25.75 25.69
C THR A 14 -65.70 24.51 26.36
N VAL A 15 -66.66 23.85 25.72
CA VAL A 15 -67.23 22.58 26.16
C VAL A 15 -66.55 21.45 25.39
N THR A 16 -65.92 20.53 26.12
CA THR A 16 -65.33 19.31 25.56
C THR A 16 -66.17 18.09 25.92
N ALA A 17 -66.39 17.21 24.94
CA ALA A 17 -67.08 15.93 25.13
C ALA A 17 -66.27 14.78 24.52
N PRO A 18 -66.12 13.65 25.23
CA PRO A 18 -65.47 12.46 24.69
C PRO A 18 -66.34 11.79 23.62
N LEU A 19 -65.72 11.46 22.49
CA LEU A 19 -66.31 10.70 21.39
C LEU A 19 -66.04 9.19 21.59
N PRO A 20 -67.05 8.33 21.38
CA PRO A 20 -66.87 6.88 21.48
C PRO A 20 -66.04 6.28 20.34
N SER A 21 -65.86 6.98 19.22
CA SER A 21 -65.07 6.52 18.07
C SER A 21 -64.37 7.68 17.33
N SER A 22 -63.25 7.39 16.67
CA SER A 22 -62.52 8.35 15.84
C SER A 22 -63.37 8.84 14.66
N ARG A 23 -63.31 10.14 14.35
CA ARG A 23 -63.94 10.68 13.12
C ARG A 23 -63.28 10.10 11.88
N ILE A 24 -64.10 9.80 10.87
CA ILE A 24 -63.64 9.39 9.54
C ILE A 24 -62.93 10.59 8.89
N ARG A 25 -61.80 10.35 8.23
CA ARG A 25 -61.06 11.39 7.51
C ARG A 25 -61.91 11.89 6.31
N PRO A 26 -61.91 13.19 6.00
CA PRO A 26 -62.58 13.71 4.80
C PRO A 26 -62.05 12.98 3.56
N GLY A 27 -62.97 12.42 2.75
CA GLY A 27 -62.63 11.66 1.54
C GLY A 27 -62.33 10.17 1.74
N ALA A 28 -62.46 9.63 2.95
CA ALA A 28 -62.28 8.20 3.18
C ALA A 28 -63.44 7.39 2.58
N VAL A 29 -63.12 6.39 1.75
CA VAL A 29 -64.07 5.44 1.18
C VAL A 29 -64.15 4.20 2.09
N PRO A 30 -65.35 3.75 2.52
CA PRO A 30 -65.48 2.54 3.32
C PRO A 30 -64.96 1.32 2.54
N SER A 31 -63.97 0.61 3.09
CA SER A 31 -63.45 -0.63 2.49
C SER A 31 -64.07 -1.90 3.09
N LYS A 32 -64.82 -1.77 4.19
CA LYS A 32 -65.50 -2.87 4.87
C LYS A 32 -66.99 -2.57 4.92
N PHE A 33 -67.76 -3.28 4.11
CA PHE A 33 -69.22 -3.19 4.09
C PHE A 33 -69.82 -4.37 4.85
N PRO A 34 -70.73 -4.13 5.82
CA PRO A 34 -71.47 -5.21 6.48
C PRO A 34 -72.36 -5.94 5.46
N ALA A 35 -72.44 -7.26 5.56
CA ALA A 35 -73.13 -8.17 4.63
C ALA A 35 -72.52 -8.33 3.21
N CYS A 36 -71.33 -7.77 2.93
CA CYS A 36 -70.60 -8.08 1.70
C CYS A 36 -69.86 -9.43 1.81
N PRO A 37 -69.91 -10.29 0.77
CA PRO A 37 -69.12 -11.51 0.72
C PRO A 37 -67.63 -11.27 0.94
N SER A 38 -66.97 -12.15 1.70
CA SER A 38 -65.58 -11.96 2.15
C SER A 38 -64.55 -11.84 1.03
N TYR A 39 -64.86 -12.27 -0.20
CA TYR A 39 -63.95 -12.14 -1.34
C TYR A 39 -63.87 -10.70 -1.88
N PHE A 40 -64.84 -9.83 -1.60
CA PHE A 40 -64.79 -8.40 -1.94
C PHE A 40 -63.99 -7.57 -0.94
N SER A 41 -63.71 -8.12 0.25
CA SER A 41 -62.96 -7.46 1.33
C SER A 41 -61.58 -8.08 1.58
N LYS A 42 -61.16 -9.02 0.74
CA LYS A 42 -59.79 -9.56 0.75
C LYS A 42 -58.85 -8.56 0.09
N GLU A 43 -57.81 -8.18 0.82
CA GLU A 43 -56.65 -7.50 0.25
C GLU A 43 -56.09 -8.39 -0.87
N SER A 44 -56.14 -7.90 -2.12
CA SER A 44 -55.58 -8.63 -3.24
C SER A 44 -54.06 -8.64 -3.09
N THR A 45 -53.44 -9.82 -2.98
CA THR A 45 -51.99 -9.94 -3.11
C THR A 45 -51.61 -9.52 -4.52
N SER A 46 -51.05 -8.32 -4.68
CA SER A 46 -50.58 -7.83 -5.98
C SER A 46 -49.52 -8.78 -6.52
N ARG A 47 -49.67 -9.19 -7.79
CA ARG A 47 -48.61 -9.96 -8.47
C ARG A 47 -47.42 -9.03 -8.67
N GLU A 48 -46.24 -9.51 -8.30
CA GLU A 48 -44.98 -8.82 -8.56
C GLU A 48 -44.84 -8.50 -10.06
N SER A 49 -44.40 -7.28 -10.39
CA SER A 49 -44.21 -6.89 -11.78
C SER A 49 -43.08 -7.73 -12.43
N PRO A 50 -43.12 -7.97 -13.75
CA PRO A 50 -42.07 -8.71 -14.43
C PRO A 50 -40.66 -8.13 -14.20
N ASP A 51 -40.54 -6.81 -14.13
CA ASP A 51 -39.27 -6.13 -13.89
C ASP A 51 -38.75 -6.32 -12.47
N SER A 52 -39.64 -6.29 -11.46
CA SER A 52 -39.27 -6.59 -10.08
C SER A 52 -38.80 -8.03 -9.94
N LYS A 53 -39.47 -8.98 -10.61
CA LYS A 53 -39.07 -10.38 -10.66
C LYS A 53 -37.70 -10.56 -11.32
N ARG A 54 -37.42 -9.88 -12.43
CA ARG A 54 -36.10 -9.90 -13.10
C ARG A 54 -35.00 -9.34 -12.21
N LYS A 55 -35.23 -8.16 -11.61
CA LYS A 55 -34.29 -7.54 -10.67
C LYS A 55 -33.98 -8.43 -9.48
N ARG A 56 -34.96 -9.19 -8.97
CA ARG A 56 -34.73 -10.14 -7.88
C ARG A 56 -33.79 -11.27 -8.32
N PHE A 57 -34.02 -11.87 -9.48
CA PHE A 57 -33.11 -12.91 -10.00
C PHE A 57 -31.71 -12.37 -10.28
N GLU A 58 -31.59 -11.17 -10.85
CA GLU A 58 -30.29 -10.53 -11.07
C GLU A 58 -29.57 -10.23 -9.75
N ALA A 59 -30.30 -9.73 -8.75
CA ALA A 59 -29.75 -9.48 -7.43
C ALA A 59 -29.32 -10.77 -6.72
N GLU A 60 -30.10 -11.84 -6.85
CA GLU A 60 -29.78 -13.17 -6.30
C GLU A 60 -28.55 -13.79 -6.97
N ALA A 61 -28.46 -13.70 -8.31
CA ALA A 61 -27.30 -14.15 -9.05
C ALA A 61 -26.04 -13.35 -8.70
N LEU A 62 -26.16 -12.03 -8.54
CA LEU A 62 -25.07 -11.16 -8.14
C LEU A 62 -24.64 -11.45 -6.69
N GLN A 63 -25.58 -11.69 -5.77
CA GLN A 63 -25.27 -12.09 -4.40
C GLN A 63 -24.56 -13.45 -4.35
N ALA A 64 -24.99 -14.42 -5.15
CA ALA A 64 -24.31 -15.71 -5.26
C ALA A 64 -22.87 -15.55 -5.78
N ALA A 65 -22.66 -14.74 -6.82
CA ALA A 65 -21.34 -14.47 -7.37
C ALA A 65 -20.42 -13.73 -6.37
N ILE A 66 -20.97 -12.78 -5.58
CA ILE A 66 -20.20 -12.12 -4.51
C ILE A 66 -19.81 -13.12 -3.42
N ALA A 67 -20.73 -14.00 -3.01
CA ALA A 67 -20.45 -15.00 -1.99
C ALA A 67 -19.38 -16.00 -2.44
N GLU A 68 -19.45 -16.48 -3.68
CA GLU A 68 -18.45 -17.35 -4.28
C GLU A 68 -17.09 -16.64 -4.38
N SER A 69 -17.08 -15.40 -4.87
CA SER A 69 -15.85 -14.59 -4.94
C SER A 69 -15.20 -14.43 -3.57
N ALA A 70 -15.97 -14.06 -2.54
CA ALA A 70 -15.48 -13.94 -1.18
C ALA A 70 -14.90 -15.26 -0.65
N GLU A 71 -15.56 -16.39 -0.90
CA GLU A 71 -15.07 -17.70 -0.47
C GLU A 71 -13.77 -18.09 -1.20
N THR A 72 -13.67 -17.81 -2.50
CA THR A 72 -12.45 -18.05 -3.28
C THR A 72 -11.29 -17.16 -2.81
N SER A 73 -11.53 -15.88 -2.55
CA SER A 73 -10.50 -14.96 -2.03
C SER A 73 -9.96 -15.43 -0.69
N LEU A 74 -10.83 -15.85 0.25
CA LEU A 74 -10.40 -16.39 1.53
C LEU A 74 -9.53 -17.64 1.39
N ARG A 75 -9.92 -18.58 0.51
CA ARG A 75 -9.11 -19.77 0.22
C ARG A 75 -7.74 -19.41 -0.36
N GLU A 76 -7.68 -18.41 -1.22
CA GLU A 76 -6.42 -17.95 -1.80
C GLU A 76 -5.51 -17.28 -0.77
N GLU A 77 -6.06 -16.44 0.11
CA GLU A 77 -5.32 -15.82 1.22
C GLU A 77 -4.75 -16.87 2.18
N GLU A 78 -5.54 -17.90 2.50
CA GLU A 78 -5.09 -19.02 3.33
C GLU A 78 -3.96 -19.82 2.66
N ALA A 79 -4.04 -20.04 1.35
CA ALA A 79 -3.00 -20.75 0.59
C ALA A 79 -1.71 -19.93 0.44
N ASP A 80 -1.85 -18.61 0.35
CA ASP A 80 -0.73 -17.67 0.22
C ASP A 80 0.04 -17.48 1.54
N ARG A 81 -0.63 -17.69 2.69
CA ARG A 81 0.00 -17.57 3.99
C ARG A 81 1.18 -18.54 4.16
N ILE A 82 2.29 -18.05 4.69
CA ILE A 82 3.45 -18.86 5.01
C ILE A 82 3.29 -19.43 6.42
N ALA A 83 3.09 -20.75 6.53
CA ALA A 83 2.94 -21.41 7.81
C ALA A 83 4.28 -21.67 8.51
N CYS A 84 5.36 -21.89 7.75
CA CYS A 84 6.70 -22.13 8.29
C CYS A 84 7.78 -21.87 7.24
N ILE A 85 9.04 -21.78 7.68
CA ILE A 85 10.20 -21.61 6.80
C ILE A 85 10.25 -22.67 5.69
N ARG A 86 9.93 -23.93 6.01
CA ARG A 86 9.98 -25.05 5.05
C ARG A 86 8.96 -24.87 3.92
N ASP A 87 7.79 -24.32 4.22
CA ASP A 87 6.75 -24.05 3.23
C ASP A 87 7.24 -23.02 2.20
N LEU A 88 7.85 -21.93 2.68
CA LEU A 88 8.50 -20.94 1.81
C LEU A 88 9.68 -21.54 1.02
N ALA A 89 10.53 -22.34 1.66
CA ALA A 89 11.66 -23.00 1.00
C ALA A 89 11.20 -23.95 -0.11
N CYS A 90 10.16 -24.76 0.11
CA CYS A 90 9.55 -25.61 -0.90
C CYS A 90 9.00 -24.79 -2.07
N ARG A 91 8.31 -23.68 -1.77
CA ARG A 91 7.76 -22.80 -2.81
C ARG A 91 8.86 -22.19 -3.68
N LEU A 92 9.95 -21.75 -3.07
CA LEU A 92 11.10 -21.17 -3.76
C LEU A 92 11.92 -22.20 -4.53
N ARG A 93 12.03 -23.45 -4.06
CA ARG A 93 12.71 -24.53 -4.79
C ARG A 93 11.95 -24.98 -6.04
N ASN A 94 10.62 -24.91 -5.99
CA ASN A 94 9.78 -25.21 -7.15
C ASN A 94 9.80 -24.09 -8.20
N ARG A 95 10.61 -23.05 -7.99
CA ARG A 95 10.79 -21.95 -8.93
C ARG A 95 11.99 -22.23 -9.83
N ASP A 96 11.80 -22.08 -11.13
CA ASP A 96 12.87 -22.08 -12.11
C ASP A 96 13.55 -20.71 -12.16
N SER A 97 14.37 -20.36 -11.16
CA SER A 97 15.20 -19.15 -11.21
C SER A 97 16.67 -19.51 -11.00
N THR A 98 17.49 -19.15 -11.99
CA THR A 98 18.96 -19.24 -11.92
C THR A 98 19.58 -18.06 -11.16
N PHE A 99 18.80 -17.00 -10.91
CA PHE A 99 19.28 -15.79 -10.25
C PHE A 99 19.44 -15.96 -8.74
N TRP A 100 18.51 -16.71 -8.11
CA TRP A 100 18.44 -16.89 -6.67
C TRP A 100 18.95 -18.26 -6.22
N HIS A 101 19.88 -18.25 -5.28
CA HIS A 101 20.37 -19.44 -4.59
C HIS A 101 19.74 -19.53 -3.20
N ILE A 102 19.27 -20.71 -2.83
CA ILE A 102 18.52 -20.93 -1.58
C ILE A 102 19.34 -21.81 -0.64
N ILE A 103 19.61 -21.29 0.55
CA ILE A 103 20.31 -21.98 1.63
C ILE A 103 19.32 -22.13 2.80
N GLU A 104 18.84 -23.35 3.02
CA GLU A 104 17.90 -23.68 4.08
C GLU A 104 18.65 -24.21 5.31
N ASN A 105 18.41 -23.59 6.47
CA ASN A 105 18.83 -24.08 7.78
C ASN A 105 17.59 -24.25 8.68
N LYS A 106 17.74 -24.98 9.80
CA LYS A 106 16.63 -25.21 10.75
C LYS A 106 16.05 -23.93 11.35
N GLU A 107 16.86 -22.88 11.48
CA GLU A 107 16.48 -21.62 12.14
C GLU A 107 16.27 -20.45 11.17
N ARG A 108 16.72 -20.58 9.92
CA ARG A 108 16.69 -19.49 8.94
C ARG A 108 16.73 -20.00 7.52
N LEU A 109 16.08 -19.25 6.63
CA LEU A 109 16.17 -19.41 5.19
C LEU A 109 16.92 -18.21 4.61
N VAL A 110 17.96 -18.50 3.83
CA VAL A 110 18.82 -17.48 3.23
C VAL A 110 18.70 -17.60 1.71
N ILE A 111 18.29 -16.52 1.06
CA ILE A 111 18.10 -16.43 -0.38
C ILE A 111 19.10 -15.41 -0.90
N VAL A 112 20.04 -15.83 -1.73
CA VAL A 112 21.19 -15.03 -2.13
C VAL A 112 21.35 -14.98 -3.64
N HIS A 113 21.79 -13.82 -4.13
CA HIS A 113 22.29 -13.70 -5.49
C HIS A 113 23.81 -13.65 -5.45
N ILE A 114 24.45 -14.61 -6.14
CA ILE A 114 25.89 -14.75 -6.23
C ILE A 114 26.30 -14.26 -7.62
N VAL A 115 27.19 -13.28 -7.66
CA VAL A 115 27.79 -12.80 -8.91
C VAL A 115 28.97 -13.69 -9.24
N GLU A 116 28.89 -14.35 -10.39
CA GLU A 116 29.93 -15.25 -10.90
C GLU A 116 31.03 -14.44 -11.60
N ASP A 117 31.95 -13.90 -10.79
CA ASP A 117 33.20 -13.27 -11.24
C ASP A 117 34.39 -14.21 -10.94
N GLU A 118 35.63 -13.82 -11.26
CA GLU A 118 36.85 -14.61 -10.98
C GLU A 118 36.95 -15.07 -9.51
N ALA A 119 36.45 -14.25 -8.58
CA ALA A 119 36.12 -14.64 -7.22
C ALA A 119 34.64 -14.33 -6.93
N PRO A 120 33.78 -15.34 -6.71
CA PRO A 120 32.34 -15.12 -6.55
C PRO A 120 32.05 -14.35 -5.26
N TRP A 121 31.13 -13.39 -5.35
CA TRP A 121 30.71 -12.58 -4.21
C TRP A 121 29.19 -12.40 -4.18
N ILE A 122 28.66 -12.14 -2.98
CA ILE A 122 27.22 -12.04 -2.74
C ILE A 122 26.78 -10.59 -2.89
N LYS A 123 25.91 -10.31 -3.87
CA LYS A 123 25.36 -8.98 -4.12
C LYS A 123 24.11 -8.70 -3.30
N TYR A 124 23.18 -9.64 -3.30
CA TYR A 124 21.92 -9.57 -2.55
C TYR A 124 21.77 -10.76 -1.61
N SER A 125 21.21 -10.52 -0.44
CA SER A 125 20.90 -11.57 0.54
C SER A 125 19.63 -11.24 1.32
N LEU A 126 18.56 -11.98 1.09
CA LEU A 126 17.36 -11.99 1.92
C LEU A 126 17.46 -13.12 2.95
N VAL A 127 17.34 -12.77 4.23
CA VAL A 127 17.35 -13.73 5.34
C VAL A 127 15.99 -13.70 6.02
N VAL A 128 15.30 -14.84 6.01
CA VAL A 128 14.06 -15.09 6.74
C VAL A 128 14.42 -15.88 8.00
N LYS A 129 14.09 -15.31 9.16
CA LYS A 129 14.33 -15.92 10.48
C LYS A 129 13.16 -16.81 10.91
N ALA A 130 13.35 -17.57 11.99
CA ALA A 130 12.30 -18.45 12.56
C ALA A 130 11.04 -17.72 13.05
N ASP A 131 11.19 -16.46 13.47
CA ASP A 131 10.08 -15.56 13.81
C ASP A 131 9.37 -14.98 12.57
N MET A 132 9.71 -15.46 11.38
CA MET A 132 9.27 -14.94 10.07
C MET A 132 9.71 -13.50 9.82
N GLY A 133 10.58 -12.93 10.65
CA GLY A 133 11.21 -11.65 10.42
C GLY A 133 12.18 -11.71 9.24
N THR A 134 12.11 -10.72 8.37
CA THR A 134 12.93 -10.62 7.17
C THR A 134 13.99 -9.55 7.32
N THR A 135 15.20 -9.86 6.88
CA THR A 135 16.31 -8.91 6.80
C THR A 135 16.96 -9.03 5.44
N PHE A 136 16.99 -7.93 4.70
CA PHE A 136 17.59 -7.87 3.39
C PHE A 136 18.93 -7.14 3.46
N HIS A 137 19.92 -7.67 2.75
CA HIS A 137 21.25 -7.10 2.70
C HIS A 137 21.67 -6.87 1.25
N PHE A 138 22.17 -5.66 0.98
CA PHE A 138 22.84 -5.29 -0.25
C PHE A 138 24.32 -5.08 0.05
N MET A 139 25.22 -5.78 -0.66
CA MET A 139 26.68 -5.64 -0.46
C MET A 139 27.11 -5.77 1.02
N LYS A 140 26.48 -6.68 1.77
CA LYS A 140 26.65 -6.92 3.22
C LYS A 140 26.06 -5.87 4.17
N LYS A 141 25.41 -4.81 3.68
CA LYS A 141 24.72 -3.84 4.54
C LYS A 141 23.23 -4.17 4.63
N PRO A 142 22.64 -4.13 5.85
CA PRO A 142 21.21 -4.27 5.99
C PRO A 142 20.54 -3.04 5.37
N THR A 143 19.53 -3.28 4.55
CA THR A 143 18.80 -2.21 3.84
C THR A 143 17.31 -2.51 3.93
N THR A 144 16.51 -1.48 4.15
CA THR A 144 15.04 -1.58 4.25
C THR A 144 14.33 -1.30 2.93
N THR A 145 14.98 -0.60 2.01
CA THR A 145 14.43 -0.17 0.72
C THR A 145 15.50 -0.24 -0.35
N LEU A 146 15.15 -0.72 -1.54
CA LEU A 146 16.04 -0.77 -2.69
C LEU A 146 15.47 0.13 -3.79
N GLY A 147 15.98 1.36 -3.88
CA GLY A 147 15.34 2.41 -4.69
C GLY A 147 14.02 2.92 -4.09
N PRO A 148 13.23 3.69 -4.85
CA PRO A 148 12.02 4.35 -4.34
C PRO A 148 10.83 3.39 -4.13
N ASP A 149 10.72 2.35 -4.96
CA ASP A 149 9.51 1.52 -5.05
C ASP A 149 9.64 0.15 -4.40
N LEU A 150 10.86 -0.32 -4.11
CA LEU A 150 11.10 -1.66 -3.61
C LEU A 150 11.34 -1.68 -2.09
N CYS A 151 10.26 -1.87 -1.34
CA CYS A 151 10.33 -2.02 0.10
C CYS A 151 10.57 -3.48 0.50
N VAL A 152 11.50 -3.68 1.42
CA VAL A 152 11.74 -5.00 2.01
C VAL A 152 10.57 -5.30 2.96
N PRO A 153 9.90 -6.46 2.80
CA PRO A 153 8.85 -6.84 3.74
C PRO A 153 9.46 -6.96 5.14
N ALA A 154 8.77 -6.49 6.18
CA ALA A 154 9.22 -6.63 7.57
C ALA A 154 9.02 -8.06 8.09
N THR A 155 7.95 -8.72 7.64
CA THR A 155 7.59 -10.10 7.96
C THR A 155 7.28 -10.88 6.67
N ALA A 156 7.71 -12.14 6.61
CA ALA A 156 7.41 -13.06 5.52
C ALA A 156 6.08 -13.77 5.77
N GLU A 157 4.98 -13.04 5.79
CA GLU A 157 3.64 -13.62 6.02
C GLU A 157 2.98 -14.17 4.75
N SER A 158 3.26 -13.54 3.61
CA SER A 158 2.69 -13.87 2.30
C SER A 158 3.77 -14.43 1.36
N LYS A 159 3.47 -15.57 0.72
CA LYS A 159 4.32 -16.16 -0.32
C LYS A 159 4.43 -15.20 -1.50
N ARG A 160 3.29 -14.68 -1.99
CA ARG A 160 3.23 -13.72 -3.09
C ARG A 160 4.09 -12.50 -2.81
N ALA A 161 3.97 -11.87 -1.64
CA ALA A 161 4.74 -10.67 -1.31
C ALA A 161 6.26 -10.92 -1.32
N VAL A 162 6.72 -12.05 -0.75
CA VAL A 162 8.15 -12.41 -0.80
C VAL A 162 8.62 -12.66 -2.24
N MET A 163 7.78 -13.30 -3.06
CA MET A 163 8.11 -13.58 -4.46
C MET A 163 8.14 -12.31 -5.31
N GLU A 164 7.14 -11.45 -5.19
CA GLU A 164 7.08 -10.15 -5.85
C GLU A 164 8.28 -9.28 -5.49
N PHE A 165 8.70 -9.28 -4.22
CA PHE A 165 9.91 -8.60 -3.79
C PHE A 165 11.16 -9.16 -4.49
N LEU A 166 11.35 -10.48 -4.50
CA LEU A 166 12.50 -11.13 -5.15
C LEU A 166 12.52 -10.87 -6.67
N ASP A 167 11.34 -10.84 -7.30
CA ASP A 167 11.20 -10.54 -8.73
C ASP A 167 11.50 -9.08 -9.02
N GLY A 168 11.04 -8.18 -8.14
CA GLY A 168 11.37 -6.77 -8.20
C GLY A 168 12.86 -6.50 -8.03
N VAL A 169 13.56 -7.21 -7.13
CA VAL A 169 15.03 -7.10 -7.01
C VAL A 169 15.72 -7.58 -8.28
N GLN A 170 15.29 -8.71 -8.86
CA GLN A 170 15.87 -9.23 -10.10
C GLN A 170 15.65 -8.28 -11.29
N ALA A 171 14.46 -7.68 -11.40
CA ALA A 171 14.14 -6.68 -12.41
C ALA A 171 14.95 -5.40 -12.22
N TRP A 172 15.12 -4.96 -10.97
CA TRP A 172 15.97 -3.81 -10.61
C TRP A 172 17.42 -4.06 -11.03
N ASP A 173 17.94 -5.25 -10.75
CA ASP A 173 19.30 -5.63 -11.13
C ASP A 173 19.51 -5.61 -12.65
N SER A 174 18.55 -6.19 -13.39
CA SER A 174 18.58 -6.23 -14.85
C SER A 174 18.49 -4.83 -15.48
N ASN A 175 17.72 -3.92 -14.88
CA ASN A 175 17.65 -2.54 -15.33
C ASN A 175 18.96 -1.81 -15.04
N THR A 176 19.62 -2.10 -13.91
CA THR A 176 20.88 -1.47 -13.49
C THR A 176 22.02 -1.69 -14.49
N ASP A 177 21.99 -2.80 -15.23
CA ASP A 177 22.98 -3.10 -16.28
C ASP A 177 22.78 -2.29 -17.58
N SER A 178 21.69 -1.52 -17.71
CA SER A 178 21.44 -0.63 -18.84
C SER A 178 21.80 0.83 -18.52
N PRO A 179 22.59 1.55 -19.33
CA PRO A 179 23.02 2.92 -19.00
C PRO A 179 21.93 3.97 -19.29
N SER A 180 20.95 4.07 -18.40
CA SER A 180 19.96 5.15 -18.30
C SER A 180 20.34 6.20 -17.24
N LYS A 181 19.74 7.40 -17.31
CA LYS A 181 19.99 8.49 -16.35
C LYS A 181 19.49 8.18 -14.93
N GLU A 182 18.50 7.31 -14.79
CA GLU A 182 17.94 6.88 -13.50
C GLU A 182 18.97 6.03 -12.73
N HIS A 183 19.73 5.16 -13.42
CA HIS A 183 20.80 4.37 -12.78
C HIS A 183 21.93 5.23 -12.20
N THR A 184 22.19 6.40 -12.77
CA THR A 184 23.22 7.29 -12.21
C THR A 184 22.76 7.86 -10.86
N GLU A 185 21.48 8.19 -10.71
CA GLU A 185 20.92 8.65 -9.43
C GLU A 185 20.90 7.51 -8.41
N ASP A 186 20.49 6.31 -8.81
CA ASP A 186 20.48 5.13 -7.93
C ASP A 186 21.88 4.77 -7.42
N ILE A 187 22.90 4.83 -8.31
CA ILE A 187 24.31 4.63 -7.94
C ILE A 187 24.77 5.73 -6.98
N ILE A 188 24.42 6.99 -7.25
CA ILE A 188 24.76 8.12 -6.37
C ILE A 188 24.13 7.95 -4.99
N GLU A 189 22.88 7.51 -4.91
CA GLU A 189 22.17 7.26 -3.68
C GLU A 189 22.80 6.11 -2.88
N ALA A 190 23.15 5.01 -3.56
CA ALA A 190 23.88 3.90 -2.95
C ALA A 190 25.23 4.36 -2.39
N ILE A 191 26.01 5.14 -3.13
CA ILE A 191 27.30 5.68 -2.64
C ILE A 191 27.09 6.61 -1.44
N CYS A 192 26.08 7.49 -1.49
CA CYS A 192 25.76 8.37 -0.36
C CYS A 192 25.37 7.57 0.89
N PHE A 193 24.56 6.53 0.72
CA PHE A 193 24.21 5.60 1.80
C PHE A 193 25.47 4.91 2.36
N LEU A 194 26.38 4.47 1.48
CA LEU A 194 27.62 3.84 1.91
C LEU A 194 28.50 4.78 2.73
N LEU A 195 28.65 6.03 2.29
CA LEU A 195 29.41 7.09 2.95
C LEU A 195 28.83 7.43 4.34
N SER A 196 27.50 7.47 4.46
CA SER A 196 26.84 7.76 5.76
C SER A 196 27.04 6.67 6.81
N ALA A 197 27.40 5.46 6.41
CA ALA A 197 27.63 4.34 7.33
C ALA A 197 29.11 4.18 7.73
N LEU A 198 30.01 5.04 7.25
CA LEU A 198 31.39 5.07 7.71
C LEU A 198 31.41 5.57 9.16
N PRO A 199 32.23 4.98 10.04
CA PRO A 199 32.32 5.45 11.43
C PRO A 199 32.84 6.88 11.44
N LEU A 200 32.08 7.81 12.03
CA LEU A 200 32.56 9.16 12.35
C LEU A 200 33.56 9.07 13.51
N GLY A 201 34.72 8.49 13.25
CA GLY A 201 35.90 8.72 14.08
C GLY A 201 36.49 10.04 13.63
N GLU A 202 36.42 11.08 14.48
CA GLU A 202 36.93 12.45 14.24
C GLU A 202 36.02 13.39 13.41
N GLU A 203 35.91 14.66 13.86
CA GLU A 203 35.12 15.72 13.20
C GLU A 203 35.57 15.99 11.76
N ASP A 204 36.86 15.80 11.47
CA ASP A 204 37.44 15.99 10.13
C ASP A 204 36.88 14.99 9.11
N ASN A 205 36.63 13.75 9.54
CA ASN A 205 36.03 12.72 8.69
C ASN A 205 34.56 13.03 8.39
N ALA A 206 33.83 13.64 9.33
CA ALA A 206 32.46 14.09 9.12
C ALA A 206 32.39 15.22 8.07
N GLY A 207 33.34 16.16 8.11
CA GLY A 207 33.48 17.23 7.12
C GLY A 207 33.74 16.69 5.71
N ALA A 208 34.68 15.74 5.58
CA ALA A 208 35.01 15.09 4.32
C ALA A 208 33.83 14.29 3.74
N ILE A 209 33.13 13.51 4.58
CA ILE A 209 31.95 12.73 4.18
C ILE A 209 30.84 13.67 3.69
N ARG A 210 30.58 14.77 4.39
CA ARG A 210 29.58 15.77 4.00
C ARG A 210 29.93 16.42 2.66
N PHE A 211 31.19 16.77 2.45
CA PHE A 211 31.67 17.32 1.18
C PHE A 211 31.49 16.32 0.02
N LEU A 212 31.93 15.08 0.19
CA LEU A 212 31.81 14.03 -0.84
C LEU A 212 30.34 13.75 -1.19
N THR A 213 29.48 13.66 -0.16
CA THR A 213 28.03 13.48 -0.35
C THR A 213 27.41 14.65 -1.13
N GLU A 214 27.84 15.89 -0.85
CA GLU A 214 27.42 17.06 -1.61
C GLU A 214 27.87 16.98 -3.08
N GLN A 215 29.14 16.65 -3.35
CA GLN A 215 29.65 16.57 -4.71
C GLN A 215 28.93 15.49 -5.53
N LEU A 216 28.67 14.32 -4.94
CA LEU A 216 27.94 13.23 -5.59
C LEU A 216 26.52 13.66 -5.98
N ARG A 217 25.79 14.34 -5.09
CA ARG A 217 24.44 14.87 -5.37
C ARG A 217 24.41 15.98 -6.43
N LEU A 218 25.55 16.58 -6.76
CA LEU A 218 25.66 17.59 -7.81
C LEU A 218 26.02 16.99 -9.17
N LEU A 219 26.58 15.77 -9.21
CA LEU A 219 26.90 15.08 -10.46
C LEU A 219 25.66 14.80 -11.29
N SER A 220 24.57 14.38 -10.64
CA SER A 220 23.31 14.09 -11.31
C SER A 220 22.53 15.33 -11.76
N LYS A 221 22.85 16.50 -11.19
CA LYS A 221 22.19 17.76 -11.54
C LYS A 221 22.82 18.42 -12.76
N ASN A 222 21.94 18.89 -13.64
CA ASN A 222 22.31 19.79 -14.74
C ASN A 222 23.10 21.00 -14.22
N LYS A 223 24.09 21.48 -14.99
CA LYS A 223 25.00 22.58 -14.60
C LYS A 223 24.25 23.83 -14.09
N THR A 224 23.06 24.12 -14.60
CA THR A 224 22.22 25.26 -14.22
C THR A 224 21.43 25.07 -12.92
N ARG A 225 21.31 23.83 -12.42
CA ARG A 225 20.57 23.46 -11.20
C ARG A 225 21.46 23.09 -10.02
N ARG A 226 22.78 23.16 -10.19
CA ARG A 226 23.75 22.89 -9.12
C ARG A 226 23.71 24.02 -8.09
N ARG A 227 23.41 23.68 -6.84
CA ARG A 227 23.44 24.60 -5.69
C ARG A 227 24.46 24.07 -4.70
N TYR A 228 25.51 24.84 -4.49
CA TYR A 228 26.56 24.51 -3.53
C TYR A 228 26.17 24.98 -2.13
N SER A 229 26.73 24.36 -1.11
CA SER A 229 26.59 24.81 0.27
C SER A 229 27.21 26.21 0.46
N PRO A 230 26.68 27.01 1.41
CA PRO A 230 27.24 28.33 1.73
C PRO A 230 28.72 28.25 2.13
N GLU A 231 29.09 27.21 2.89
CA GLU A 231 30.47 26.96 3.33
C GLU A 231 31.40 26.72 2.15
N PHE A 232 31.01 25.84 1.20
CA PHE A 232 31.82 25.59 0.00
C PHE A 232 31.90 26.81 -0.92
N THR A 233 30.83 27.60 -0.99
CA THR A 233 30.80 28.85 -1.75
C THR A 233 31.78 29.86 -1.17
N LEU A 234 31.81 30.01 0.16
CA LEU A 234 32.73 30.90 0.85
C LEU A 234 34.18 30.45 0.67
N PHE A 235 34.45 29.14 0.78
CA PHE A 235 35.75 28.55 0.45
C PHE A 235 36.18 28.88 -1.00
N CYS A 236 35.29 28.72 -1.98
CA CYS A 236 35.57 29.05 -3.38
C CYS A 236 35.88 30.54 -3.58
N CYS A 237 35.15 31.44 -2.90
CA CYS A 237 35.41 32.88 -2.94
C CYS A 237 36.78 33.23 -2.35
N LEU A 238 37.14 32.63 -1.21
CA LEU A 238 38.46 32.81 -0.59
C LEU A 238 39.56 32.28 -1.51
N LEU A 239 39.41 31.07 -2.05
CA LEU A 239 40.36 30.45 -2.97
C LEU A 239 40.57 31.30 -4.23
N TYR A 240 39.48 31.83 -4.81
CA TYR A 240 39.57 32.74 -5.95
C TYR A 240 40.27 34.04 -5.61
N THR A 241 40.07 34.58 -4.40
CA THR A 241 40.71 35.82 -3.94
C THR A 241 42.20 35.64 -3.72
N ILE A 242 42.61 34.50 -3.13
CA ILE A 242 44.01 34.20 -2.83
C ILE A 242 44.77 33.77 -4.09
N SER A 243 44.16 32.94 -4.94
CA SER A 243 44.77 32.45 -6.18
C SER A 243 43.72 32.20 -7.27
N PRO A 244 43.46 33.21 -8.12
CA PRO A 244 42.55 33.08 -9.25
C PRO A 244 42.99 31.98 -10.23
N HIS A 245 44.30 31.75 -10.37
CA HIS A 245 44.85 30.74 -11.24
C HIS A 245 44.59 29.32 -10.74
N ALA A 246 44.80 29.06 -9.44
CA ALA A 246 44.50 27.75 -8.85
C ALA A 246 42.99 27.44 -8.91
N TYR A 247 42.14 28.43 -8.64
CA TYR A 247 40.69 28.27 -8.77
C TYR A 247 40.28 27.91 -10.20
N LYS A 248 40.82 28.60 -11.22
CA LYS A 248 40.53 28.30 -12.62
C LYS A 248 41.01 26.91 -13.03
N TYR A 249 42.17 26.47 -12.54
CA TYR A 249 42.70 25.13 -12.77
C TYR A 249 41.85 24.02 -12.14
N MET A 250 41.33 24.22 -10.93
CA MET A 250 40.44 23.25 -10.28
C MET A 250 39.03 23.21 -10.90
N ARG A 251 38.60 24.30 -11.53
CA ARG A 251 37.28 24.42 -12.14
C ARG A 251 37.21 23.87 -13.56
N SER A 252 38.31 23.93 -14.31
CA SER A 252 38.43 23.49 -15.70
C SER A 252 38.29 21.97 -15.81
#